data_AF-A0A330H8D6-F1
#
_entry.id   AF-A0A330H8D6-F1
#
_cell.length_a   1.000
_cell.length_b   1.000
_cell.length_c   1.000
_cell.angle_alpha   90.00
_cell.angle_beta   90.00
_cell.angle_gamma   90.00
#
_symmetry.space_group_name_H-M   'P 1'
#
loop_
_entity.id
_entity.type
_entity.pdbx_description
1 polymer ?
#
loop_
_entity_poly.entity_id
_entity_poly.type
_entity_poly.pdbx_seq_one_letter_code
_entity_poly.pdbx_strand_id
1 'polypeptide(L)'
;MNRLANPLAPRRALPEKTRQIKEWTRELFKLDDAVVVAITELACRDEDCPDIETVIGIMRPGEKIETRRIHKPIADVERLDFAAWTEPPS
;
A
#
# COMPACT_ATOMS: atom_id res chain seq x y z
N MET A 1 21.06 -28.94 6.15
CA MET A 1 19.78 -28.74 5.44
C MET A 1 19.88 -27.44 4.64
N ASN A 2 20.19 -27.51 3.34
CA ASN A 2 20.35 -26.32 2.49
C ASN A 2 19.01 -25.91 1.87
N ARG A 3 18.38 -24.86 2.41
CA ARG A 3 17.35 -24.10 1.69
C ARG A 3 18.07 -23.24 0.64
N LEU A 4 18.20 -23.76 -0.58
CA LEU A 4 18.45 -22.93 -1.75
C LEU A 4 17.22 -22.03 -1.93
N ALA A 5 17.25 -20.84 -1.34
CA ALA A 5 16.26 -19.80 -1.59
C ALA A 5 16.36 -19.42 -3.07
N ASN A 6 15.32 -19.73 -3.86
CA ASN A 6 15.27 -19.43 -5.28
C ASN A 6 15.32 -17.90 -5.49
N PRO A 7 16.41 -17.32 -6.02
CA PRO A 7 16.55 -15.88 -6.21
C PRO A 7 15.63 -15.32 -7.30
N LEU A 8 14.95 -16.21 -8.03
CA LEU A 8 13.99 -15.89 -9.09
C LEU A 8 12.56 -16.33 -8.71
N ALA A 9 12.29 -16.64 -7.43
CA ALA A 9 10.93 -16.91 -7.00
C ALA A 9 10.06 -15.70 -7.36
N PRO A 10 8.98 -15.87 -8.15
CA PRO A 10 8.11 -14.75 -8.48
C PRO A 10 7.66 -14.13 -7.16
N ARG A 11 7.75 -12.81 -7.06
CA ARG A 11 7.34 -11.98 -5.92
C ARG A 11 5.86 -12.23 -5.57
N ARG A 12 5.48 -13.43 -5.14
CA ARG A 12 4.11 -13.89 -4.85
C ARG A 12 3.61 -13.38 -3.50
N ALA A 13 4.53 -13.06 -2.58
CA ALA A 13 4.19 -12.38 -1.33
C ALA A 13 3.67 -10.95 -1.54
N LEU A 14 4.15 -10.23 -2.57
CA LEU A 14 3.69 -8.88 -2.89
C LEU A 14 2.22 -8.81 -3.33
N PRO A 15 1.70 -9.62 -4.27
CA PRO A 15 0.30 -9.54 -4.69
C PRO A 15 -0.67 -9.93 -3.56
N GLU A 16 -0.32 -10.87 -2.67
CA GLU A 16 -1.14 -11.19 -1.50
C GLU A 16 -1.23 -10.01 -0.54
N LYS A 17 -0.08 -9.42 -0.19
CA LYS A 17 -0.02 -8.23 0.68
C LYS A 17 -0.72 -7.03 0.06
N THR A 18 -0.53 -6.81 -1.24
CA THR A 18 -1.18 -5.74 -2.01
C THR A 18 -2.69 -5.92 -1.99
N ARG A 19 -3.18 -7.16 -2.17
CA ARG A 19 -4.62 -7.45 -2.08
C ARG A 19 -5.16 -7.15 -0.68
N GLN A 20 -4.44 -7.59 0.35
CA GLN A 20 -4.81 -7.33 1.75
C GLN A 20 -4.91 -5.83 2.05
N ILE A 21 -3.96 -5.04 1.54
CA ILE A 21 -3.98 -3.58 1.65
C ILE A 21 -5.19 -2.98 0.92
N LYS A 22 -5.55 -3.46 -0.27
CA LYS A 22 -6.77 -3.00 -0.98
C LYS A 22 -8.02 -3.30 -0.16
N GLU A 23 -8.11 -4.49 0.43
CA GLU A 23 -9.24 -4.88 1.28
C GLU A 23 -9.36 -3.95 2.48
N TRP A 24 -8.28 -3.70 3.23
CA TRP A 24 -8.28 -2.73 4.33
C TRP A 24 -8.67 -1.32 3.89
N THR A 25 -8.14 -0.86 2.75
CA THR A 25 -8.46 0.46 2.20
C THR A 25 -9.96 0.55 1.87
N ARG A 26 -10.54 -0.49 1.27
CA ARG A 26 -11.98 -0.52 0.96
C ARG A 26 -12.83 -0.55 2.22
N GLU A 27 -12.47 -1.37 3.20
CA GLU A 27 -13.18 -1.47 4.48
C GLU A 27 -13.17 -0.14 5.25
N LEU A 28 -12.01 0.49 5.41
CA LEU A 28 -11.83 1.68 6.24
C LEU A 28 -12.45 2.93 5.62
N PHE A 29 -12.33 3.08 4.30
CA PHE A 29 -12.90 4.23 3.58
C PHE A 29 -14.29 3.97 3.00
N LYS A 30 -14.89 2.80 3.30
CA LYS A 30 -16.20 2.36 2.78
C LYS A 30 -16.32 2.57 1.27
N LEU A 31 -15.29 2.12 0.54
CA LEU A 31 -15.20 2.34 -0.90
C LEU A 31 -16.14 1.38 -1.65
N ASP A 32 -16.82 1.92 -2.64
CA ASP A 32 -17.66 1.16 -3.56
C ASP A 32 -16.85 0.28 -4.52
N ASP A 33 -17.49 -0.70 -5.15
CA ASP A 33 -16.82 -1.62 -6.07
C ASP A 33 -16.31 -0.90 -7.32
N ALA A 34 -17.02 0.16 -7.73
CA ALA A 34 -16.63 1.05 -8.82
C ALA A 34 -15.35 1.86 -8.53
N VAL A 35 -14.90 1.92 -7.27
CA VAL A 35 -13.68 2.63 -6.88
C VAL A 35 -12.46 1.78 -7.20
N VAL A 36 -11.52 2.34 -7.94
CA VAL A 36 -10.24 1.67 -8.25
C VAL A 36 -9.22 2.03 -7.18
N VAL A 37 -8.68 1.00 -6.53
CA VAL A 37 -7.55 1.13 -5.58
C VAL A 37 -6.28 0.62 -6.25
N ALA A 38 -5.36 1.54 -6.51
CA ALA A 38 -4.02 1.28 -7.02
C ALA A 38 -3.01 1.33 -5.87
N ILE A 39 -2.06 0.41 -5.85
CA ILE A 39 -0.99 0.39 -4.84
C ILE A 39 0.31 0.25 -5.59
N THR A 40 1.24 1.15 -5.31
CA THR A 40 2.54 1.22 -5.97
C THR A 40 3.61 1.40 -4.92
N GLU A 41 4.66 0.61 -5.01
CA GLU A 41 5.87 0.77 -4.21
C GLU A 41 6.85 1.65 -5.00
N LEU A 42 7.35 2.70 -4.38
CA LEU A 42 8.28 3.66 -4.99
C LEU A 42 9.52 3.76 -4.12
N ALA A 43 10.69 3.86 -4.75
CA ALA A 43 11.91 4.16 -4.01
C ALA A 43 11.92 5.63 -3.59
N CYS A 44 12.08 5.89 -2.29
CA CYS A 44 12.24 7.24 -1.77
C CYS A 44 13.67 7.71 -2.08
N ARG A 45 13.83 8.90 -2.66
CA ARG A 45 15.14 9.42 -3.10
C ARG A 45 15.72 10.46 -2.14
N ASP A 46 15.14 10.60 -0.96
CA ASP A 46 15.58 11.55 0.06
C ASP A 46 16.63 10.94 1.00
N GLU A 47 17.59 11.76 1.41
CA GLU A 47 18.79 11.34 2.16
C GLU A 47 18.51 10.76 3.55
N ASP A 48 17.28 10.90 4.07
CA ASP A 48 16.88 10.50 5.43
C ASP A 48 15.72 9.46 5.45
N CYS A 49 15.31 8.94 4.29
CA CYS A 49 14.17 8.01 4.23
C CYS A 49 14.58 6.53 4.19
N PRO A 50 13.75 5.62 4.74
CA PRO A 50 13.84 4.22 4.37
C PRO A 50 13.61 4.17 2.87
N ASP A 51 14.53 3.56 2.14
CA ASP A 51 14.70 3.51 0.67
C ASP A 51 13.41 3.34 -0.16
N ILE A 52 12.26 3.00 0.44
CA ILE A 52 11.00 2.63 -0.18
C ILE A 52 9.77 3.22 0.56
N GLU A 53 8.81 3.74 -0.20
CA GLU A 53 7.48 4.15 0.23
C GLU A 53 6.37 3.40 -0.54
N THR A 54 5.22 3.24 0.10
CA THR A 54 4.01 2.69 -0.50
C THR A 54 3.01 3.80 -0.77
N VAL A 55 2.63 3.96 -2.04
CA VAL A 55 1.63 4.91 -2.50
C VAL A 55 0.34 4.18 -2.85
N ILE A 56 -0.74 4.59 -2.20
CA ILE A 56 -2.09 4.07 -2.42
C ILE A 56 -2.92 5.14 -3.11
N GLY A 57 -3.32 4.88 -4.34
CA GLY A 57 -4.22 5.73 -5.12
C GLY A 57 -5.66 5.23 -5.06
N ILE A 58 -6.57 6.07 -4.62
CA ILE A 58 -8.01 5.82 -4.58
C ILE A 58 -8.64 6.68 -5.69
N MET A 59 -9.14 6.02 -6.73
CA MET A 59 -9.75 6.66 -7.89
C MET A 59 -11.26 6.40 -7.86
N ARG A 60 -12.01 7.39 -7.39
CA ARG A 60 -13.48 7.34 -7.39
C ARG A 60 -14.02 7.89 -8.70
N PRO A 61 -15.06 7.29 -9.28
CA PRO A 61 -15.64 7.77 -10.53
C PRO A 61 -16.22 9.18 -10.34
N GLY A 62 -15.72 10.14 -11.12
CA GLY A 62 -16.20 11.53 -11.07
C GLY A 62 -15.59 12.40 -9.97
N GLU A 63 -14.68 11.86 -9.15
CA GLU A 63 -13.96 12.63 -8.12
C GLU A 63 -12.47 12.74 -8.42
N LYS A 64 -11.78 13.61 -7.64
CA LYS A 64 -10.32 13.71 -7.70
C LYS A 64 -9.69 12.43 -7.17
N ILE A 65 -8.57 12.04 -7.79
CA ILE A 65 -7.76 10.92 -7.32
C ILE A 65 -7.16 11.30 -5.96
N GLU A 66 -7.42 10.51 -4.93
CA GLU A 66 -6.78 10.65 -3.64
C GLU A 66 -5.56 9.74 -3.57
N THR A 67 -4.39 10.31 -3.33
CA THR A 67 -3.17 9.53 -3.10
C THR A 67 -2.75 9.63 -1.66
N ARG A 68 -2.53 8.48 -1.02
CA ARG A 68 -2.02 8.38 0.34
C ARG A 68 -0.68 7.67 0.32
N ARG A 69 0.29 8.19 1.06
CA ARG A 69 1.68 7.69 1.06
C ARG A 69 2.03 7.18 2.44
N ILE A 70 2.69 6.04 2.49
CA ILE A 70 3.22 5.42 3.71
C ILE A 70 4.71 5.26 3.48
N HIS A 71 5.56 5.82 4.35
CA HIS A 71 7.02 5.70 4.24
C HIS A 71 7.50 4.32 4.73
N LYS A 72 6.95 3.26 4.12
CA LYS A 72 7.23 1.86 4.38
C LYS A 72 7.09 1.07 3.07
N PRO A 73 7.86 -0.02 2.86
CA PRO A 73 7.64 -0.94 1.75
C PRO A 73 6.31 -1.69 1.93
N ILE A 74 5.74 -2.19 0.82
CA ILE A 74 4.42 -2.86 0.82
C ILE A 74 4.40 -4.02 1.82
N ALA A 75 5.53 -4.73 1.95
CA ALA A 75 5.68 -5.87 2.85
C ALA A 75 5.42 -5.52 4.33
N ASP A 76 5.86 -4.34 4.76
CA ASP A 76 5.79 -3.83 6.14
C ASP A 76 4.55 -2.97 6.40
N VAL A 77 3.71 -2.70 5.40
CA VAL A 77 2.45 -1.99 5.62
C VAL A 77 1.49 -2.85 6.43
N GLU A 78 0.96 -2.30 7.52
CA GLU A 78 0.00 -2.97 8.39
C GLU A 78 -1.32 -2.22 8.46
N ARG A 79 -2.38 -2.90 8.95
CA ARG A 79 -3.70 -2.27 9.10
C ARG A 79 -3.66 -1.03 10.01
N LEU A 80 -2.76 -1.00 10.98
CA LEU A 80 -2.56 0.14 11.89
C LEU A 80 -2.03 1.39 11.17
N ASP A 81 -1.30 1.26 10.06
CA ASP A 81 -0.81 2.43 9.31
C ASP A 81 -1.97 3.25 8.71
N PHE A 82 -3.12 2.62 8.49
CA PHE A 82 -4.32 3.28 8.01
C PHE A 82 -5.07 4.02 9.13
N ALA A 83 -4.79 3.74 10.40
CA ALA A 83 -5.41 4.46 11.52
C ALA A 83 -5.11 5.96 11.45
N ALA A 84 -3.87 6.31 11.08
CA ALA A 84 -3.44 7.67 10.86
C ALA A 84 -4.22 8.40 9.74
N TRP A 85 -4.93 7.68 8.86
CA TRP A 85 -5.76 8.30 7.82
C TRP A 85 -7.23 8.44 8.21
N THR A 86 -7.65 7.75 9.27
CA THR A 86 -9.01 7.84 9.80
C THR A 86 -9.16 8.98 10.81
N GLU A 87 -8.06 9.53 11.32
CA GLU A 87 -8.06 10.68 12.21
C GLU A 87 -8.12 11.98 11.39
N PRO A 88 -9.11 12.87 11.62
CA PRO A 88 -9.07 14.21 11.04
C PRO A 88 -7.88 14.98 11.63
N PRO A 89 -7.16 15.81 10.83
CA PRO A 89 -6.14 16.68 11.39
C PRO A 89 -6.82 17.62 12.39
N SER A 90 -6.38 17.55 13.64
CA SER A 90 -6.77 18.45 14.74
C SER A 90 -6.37 19.90 14.49
#